data_AF-A0A8T5G2K2-F1
#
_entry.id   AF-A0A8T5G2K2-F1
#
_cell.length_a   1.000
_cell.length_b   1.000
_cell.length_c   1.000
_cell.angle_alpha   90.00
_cell.angle_beta   90.00
_cell.angle_gamma   90.00
#
_symmetry.space_group_name_H-M   'P 1'
#
loop_
_entity.id
_entity.type
_entity.pdbx_description
1 polymer ?
#
loop_
_entity_poly.entity_id
_entity_poly.type
_entity_poly.pdbx_seq_one_letter_code
_entity_poly.pdbx_strand_id
1 'polypeptide(L)'
;MKEVSDNKLDKYFSISKEAYEKAKETPPKVKIDGAREDFLDMIERYLSDAQHFRDKDDYINAFAALNYAHGWLDAGARIGLWAVKDSRLFTVDDE
;
A
#
# COMPACT_ATOMS: atom_id res chain seq x y z
N MET A 1 23.86 -8.75 6.89
CA MET A 1 22.97 -9.76 6.25
C MET A 1 21.77 -8.99 5.73
N LYS A 2 21.48 -9.00 4.42
CA LYS A 2 20.17 -8.52 3.94
C LYS A 2 19.17 -9.65 4.23
N GLU A 3 18.30 -9.50 5.23
CA GLU A 3 17.28 -10.51 5.54
C GLU A 3 16.12 -10.50 4.53
N VAL A 4 16.01 -9.44 3.74
CA VAL A 4 15.06 -9.29 2.63
C VAL A 4 15.81 -9.49 1.32
N SER A 5 15.31 -10.38 0.47
CA SER A 5 15.85 -10.60 -0.88
C SER A 5 15.21 -9.65 -1.90
N ASP A 6 15.88 -9.42 -3.03
CA ASP A 6 15.34 -8.65 -4.16
C ASP A 6 13.96 -9.16 -4.59
N ASN A 7 13.84 -10.48 -4.81
CA ASN A 7 12.57 -11.11 -5.20
C ASN A 7 11.43 -10.82 -4.21
N LYS A 8 11.74 -10.81 -2.90
CA LYS A 8 10.73 -10.51 -1.87
C LYS A 8 10.34 -9.03 -1.94
N LEU A 9 11.32 -8.13 -2.08
CA LEU A 9 11.09 -6.71 -2.16
C LEU A 9 10.29 -6.34 -3.43
N ASP A 10 10.67 -6.88 -4.58
CA ASP A 10 9.98 -6.74 -5.87
C ASP A 10 8.53 -7.18 -5.79
N LYS A 11 8.28 -8.34 -5.18
CA LYS A 11 6.92 -8.85 -4.98
C LYS A 11 6.08 -7.85 -4.17
N TYR A 12 6.61 -7.30 -3.09
CA TYR A 12 5.86 -6.37 -2.23
C TYR A 12 5.65 -5.00 -2.89
N PHE A 13 6.63 -4.51 -3.66
CA PHE A 13 6.44 -3.33 -4.50
C PHE A 13 5.31 -3.53 -5.50
N SER A 14 5.30 -4.67 -6.20
CA SER A 14 4.29 -4.99 -7.20
C SER A 14 2.89 -5.02 -6.58
N ILE A 15 2.71 -5.78 -5.49
CA ILE A 15 1.42 -5.90 -4.80
C ILE A 15 0.94 -4.54 -4.27
N SER A 16 1.82 -3.75 -3.64
CA SER A 16 1.43 -2.46 -3.05
C SER A 16 1.09 -1.41 -4.10
N LYS A 17 1.82 -1.38 -5.22
CA LYS A 17 1.51 -0.48 -6.35
C LYS A 17 0.18 -0.87 -7.01
N GLU A 18 -0.05 -2.16 -7.20
CA GLU A 18 -1.32 -2.65 -7.76
C GLU A 18 -2.51 -2.30 -6.86
N ALA A 19 -2.39 -2.51 -5.54
CA ALA A 19 -3.40 -2.12 -4.57
C ALA A 19 -3.63 -0.60 -4.56
N TYR A 20 -2.58 0.22 -4.64
CA TYR A 20 -2.69 1.67 -4.68
C TYR A 20 -3.44 2.19 -5.92
N GLU A 21 -3.12 1.69 -7.11
CA GLU A 21 -3.85 2.07 -8.33
C GLU A 21 -5.33 1.64 -8.25
N LYS A 22 -5.60 0.42 -7.77
CA LYS A 22 -6.97 -0.04 -7.56
C LYS A 22 -7.73 0.82 -6.56
N ALA A 23 -7.09 1.25 -5.46
CA ALA A 23 -7.68 2.14 -4.47
C ALA A 23 -8.05 3.51 -5.07
N LYS A 24 -7.16 4.09 -5.89
CA LYS A 24 -7.39 5.38 -6.59
C LYS A 24 -8.58 5.35 -7.53
N GLU A 25 -8.72 4.27 -8.30
CA GLU A 25 -9.80 4.10 -9.28
C GLU A 25 -11.15 3.75 -8.63
N THR A 26 -11.12 3.10 -7.46
CA THR A 26 -12.34 2.59 -6.82
C THR A 26 -13.02 3.66 -5.97
N PRO A 27 -14.32 3.95 -6.17
CA PRO A 27 -15.04 4.95 -5.38
C PRO A 27 -15.19 4.52 -3.91
N PRO A 28 -15.35 5.47 -2.98
CA PRO A 28 -15.59 5.17 -1.57
C PRO A 28 -16.99 4.61 -1.33
N LYS A 29 -17.10 3.69 -0.36
CA LYS A 29 -18.37 3.27 0.26
C LYS A 29 -18.79 4.23 1.38
N VAL A 30 -17.81 4.80 2.09
CA VAL A 30 -18.00 5.79 3.17
C VAL A 30 -17.32 7.09 2.77
N LYS A 31 -18.02 8.21 2.91
CA LYS A 31 -17.46 9.55 2.67
C LYS A 31 -17.13 10.19 4.00
N ILE A 32 -15.84 10.36 4.26
CA ILE A 32 -15.30 11.12 5.39
C ILE A 32 -14.47 12.23 4.76
N ASP A 33 -14.85 13.48 5.03
CA ASP A 33 -14.24 14.65 4.38
C ASP A 33 -12.72 14.65 4.55
N GLY A 34 -12.00 14.68 3.42
CA GLY A 34 -10.53 14.72 3.35
C GLY A 34 -9.80 13.41 3.67
N ALA A 35 -10.47 12.41 4.23
CA ALA A 35 -9.80 11.19 4.67
C ALA A 35 -9.26 10.34 3.51
N ARG A 36 -9.99 10.30 2.37
CA ARG A 36 -9.53 9.55 1.20
C ARG A 36 -8.27 10.16 0.63
N GLU A 37 -8.26 11.48 0.48
CA GLU A 37 -7.14 12.25 -0.05
C GLU A 37 -5.92 12.11 0.86
N ASP A 38 -6.11 12.22 2.17
CA ASP A 38 -5.05 12.04 3.17
C ASP A 38 -4.45 10.63 3.12
N PHE A 39 -5.29 9.59 3.07
CA PHE A 39 -4.80 8.20 2.95
C PHE A 39 -3.99 8.01 1.66
N LEU A 40 -4.48 8.51 0.52
CA LEU A 40 -3.79 8.36 -0.76
C LEU A 40 -2.45 9.12 -0.77
N ASP A 41 -2.38 10.32 -0.18
CA ASP A 41 -1.11 11.07 -0.02
C ASP A 41 -0.11 10.28 0.84
N MET A 42 -0.56 9.77 1.99
CA MET A 42 0.30 9.01 2.88
C MET A 42 0.82 7.73 2.21
N ILE A 43 -0.02 6.99 1.49
CA ILE A 43 0.40 5.79 0.74
C ILE A 43 1.47 6.16 -0.30
N GLU A 44 1.24 7.21 -1.09
CA GLU A 44 2.19 7.66 -2.13
C GLU A 44 3.55 8.02 -1.54
N ARG A 45 3.56 8.75 -0.42
CA ARG A 45 4.79 9.16 0.27
C ARG A 45 5.59 7.97 0.76
N TYR A 46 4.94 6.98 1.39
CA TYR A 46 5.65 5.78 1.85
C TYR A 46 6.08 4.85 0.71
N LEU A 47 5.36 4.80 -0.42
CA LEU A 47 5.84 4.12 -1.63
C LEU A 47 7.08 4.82 -2.21
N SER A 48 7.13 6.15 -2.16
CA SER A 48 8.30 6.94 -2.55
C SER A 48 9.49 6.68 -1.63
N ASP A 49 9.28 6.71 -0.30
CA ASP A 49 10.30 6.39 0.69
C ASP A 49 10.84 4.96 0.52
N ALA A 50 9.96 4.00 0.26
CA ALA A 50 10.39 2.63 -0.03
C ALA A 50 11.33 2.57 -1.23
N GLN A 51 11.00 3.28 -2.32
CA GLN A 51 11.86 3.33 -3.51
C GLN A 51 13.19 4.00 -3.18
N HIS A 52 13.16 5.09 -2.42
CA HIS A 52 14.37 5.79 -1.97
C HIS A 52 15.31 4.89 -1.16
N PHE A 53 14.77 4.10 -0.22
CA PHE A 53 15.56 3.16 0.56
C PHE A 53 16.11 2.02 -0.30
N ARG A 54 15.31 1.51 -1.24
CA ARG A 54 15.76 0.47 -2.19
C ARG A 54 16.95 0.96 -3.01
N ASP A 55 16.89 2.17 -3.55
CA ASP A 55 17.96 2.76 -4.38
C ASP A 55 19.27 2.96 -3.60
N LYS A 56 19.20 2.96 -2.27
CA LYS A 56 20.34 3.05 -1.34
C LYS A 56 20.78 1.70 -0.75
N ASP A 57 20.29 0.59 -1.29
CA ASP A 57 20.53 -0.76 -0.77
C ASP A 57 20.03 -1.01 0.67
N ASP A 58 19.18 -0.14 1.21
CA ASP A 58 18.60 -0.23 2.55
C ASP A 58 17.29 -1.02 2.55
N TYR A 59 17.42 -2.34 2.42
CA TYR A 59 16.26 -3.21 2.13
C TYR A 59 15.34 -3.38 3.33
N ILE A 60 15.86 -3.23 4.56
CA ILE A 60 15.04 -3.33 5.77
C ILE A 60 14.09 -2.14 5.82
N ASN A 61 14.60 -0.92 5.61
CA ASN A 61 13.75 0.27 5.62
C ASN A 61 12.85 0.36 4.37
N ALA A 62 13.32 -0.10 3.21
CA ALA A 62 12.47 -0.23 2.03
C ALA A 62 11.27 -1.16 2.28
N PHE A 63 11.52 -2.32 2.89
CA PHE A 63 10.48 -3.28 3.24
C PHE A 63 9.54 -2.72 4.33
N ALA A 64 10.08 -2.03 5.34
CA ALA A 64 9.27 -1.41 6.39
C ALA A 64 8.33 -0.33 5.84
N ALA A 65 8.84 0.57 4.99
CA ALA A 65 8.04 1.62 4.35
C ALA A 65 6.93 1.04 3.46
N LEU A 66 7.22 -0.02 2.69
CA LEU A 66 6.20 -0.72 1.89
C LEU A 66 5.07 -1.30 2.74
N ASN A 67 5.41 -2.01 3.82
CA ASN A 67 4.39 -2.61 4.68
C ASN A 67 3.57 -1.54 5.40
N TYR A 68 4.18 -0.40 5.74
CA TYR A 68 3.45 0.71 6.31
C TYR A 68 2.48 1.34 5.30
N ALA A 69 2.92 1.58 4.05
CA ALA A 69 2.04 2.01 2.96
C ALA A 69 0.89 1.02 2.73
N HIS A 70 1.17 -0.28 2.75
CA HIS A 70 0.15 -1.32 2.60
C HIS A 70 -0.82 -1.37 3.78
N GLY A 71 -0.35 -1.07 4.99
CA GLY A 71 -1.22 -0.92 6.17
C GLY A 71 -2.26 0.19 6.00
N TRP A 72 -1.90 1.31 5.37
CA TRP A 72 -2.87 2.36 5.00
C TRP A 72 -3.84 1.88 3.92
N LEU A 73 -3.37 1.12 2.94
CA LEU A 73 -4.22 0.48 1.90
C LEU A 73 -5.26 -0.48 2.51
N ASP A 74 -4.84 -1.25 3.50
CA ASP A 74 -5.71 -2.17 4.24
C ASP A 74 -6.72 -1.42 5.10
N ALA A 75 -6.26 -0.43 5.86
CA ALA A 75 -7.13 0.37 6.72
C ALA A 75 -8.21 1.09 5.91
N GLY A 76 -7.85 1.71 4.79
CA GLY A 76 -8.83 2.39 3.93
C GLY A 76 -9.80 1.42 3.26
N ALA A 77 -9.38 0.19 2.91
CA ALA A 77 -10.28 -0.84 2.41
C ALA A 77 -11.31 -1.26 3.48
N ARG A 78 -10.83 -1.51 4.70
CA ARG A 78 -11.65 -1.92 5.86
C ARG A 78 -12.68 -0.86 6.27
N ILE A 79 -12.29 0.42 6.24
CA ILE A 79 -13.18 1.55 6.59
C ILE A 79 -14.12 1.87 5.42
N GLY A 80 -13.79 1.47 4.20
CA GLY A 80 -14.59 1.72 3.00
C GLY A 80 -14.25 3.03 2.29
N LEU A 81 -13.02 3.52 2.43
CA LEU A 81 -12.49 4.64 1.64
C LEU A 81 -12.32 4.27 0.17
N TRP A 82 -12.19 2.98 -0.15
CA TRP A 82 -12.37 2.41 -1.48
C TRP A 82 -13.16 1.10 -1.37
N ALA A 83 -14.22 0.98 -2.18
CA ALA A 83 -15.13 -0.17 -2.19
C ALA A 83 -14.53 -1.38 -2.95
N VAL A 84 -13.49 -1.99 -2.39
CA VAL A 84 -12.79 -3.14 -2.98
C VAL A 84 -13.25 -4.47 -2.39
N LYS A 85 -13.14 -5.55 -3.18
CA LYS A 85 -13.33 -6.95 -2.80
C LYS A 85 -12.26 -7.79 -3.50
N ASP A 86 -11.05 -7.74 -2.96
CA ASP A 86 -9.87 -8.41 -3.52
C ASP A 86 -8.94 -8.81 -2.37
N SER A 87 -9.14 -10.02 -1.85
CA SER A 87 -8.43 -10.56 -0.69
C SER A 87 -6.94 -10.82 -0.96
N ARG A 88 -6.55 -10.84 -2.24
CA ARG A 88 -5.14 -10.95 -2.65
C ARG A 88 -4.42 -9.61 -2.44
N LEU A 89 -5.09 -8.49 -2.64
CA LEU A 89 -4.51 -7.14 -2.55
C LEU A 89 -4.81 -6.42 -1.25
N PHE A 90 -5.88 -6.78 -0.55
CA PHE A 90 -6.31 -6.10 0.66
C PHE A 90 -6.78 -7.12 1.70
N THR A 91 -6.78 -6.72 2.96
CA THR A 91 -7.33 -7.46 4.11
C THR A 91 -8.87 -7.40 4.16
N VAL A 92 -9.50 -7.75 3.05
CA VAL A 92 -10.96 -7.88 2.88
C VAL A 92 -11.29 -9.26 2.35
N ASP A 93 -12.56 -9.65 2.42
CA ASP A 93 -13.02 -10.89 1.81
C ASP A 93 -13.28 -10.66 0.31
N ASP A 94 -12.90 -11.65 -0.51
CA ASP A 94 -13.58 -11.88 -1.80
C ASP A 94 -14.99 -12.38 -1.43
N GLU A 95 -16.04 -11.98 -2.15
CA GLU A 95 -17.43 -12.32 -1.76
C GLU A 95 -17.67 -13.78 -1.32
#